data_AF-A0A523E381-F1
#
_entry.id   AF-A0A523E381-F1
#
_cell.length_a   1.000
_cell.length_b   1.000
_cell.length_c   1.000
_cell.angle_alpha   90.00
_cell.angle_beta   90.00
_cell.angle_gamma   90.00
#
_symmetry.space_group_name_H-M   'P 1'
#
loop_
_entity.id
_entity.type
_entity.pdbx_description
1 polymer ?
#
loop_
_entity_poly.entity_id
_entity_poly.type
_entity_poly.pdbx_seq_one_letter_code
_entity_poly.pdbx_strand_id
1 'polypeptide(L)'
;MGFRERDHAHVQDSIRLDGNTMRSLVNGKAYVWGSLSIPSLAEMRRQVEPLLQGESDPTSLREIVGDVRHLHCDPTNRDAVFQVASQFNLLEMVGQSVTPERGVGGYENDHTQGPACAIAAGAGTIYRNYFVEVDGKRGQTAKRQVDCLADLGAALGNQAGTLWTMRNGYALATSEGLEQINGQLGAIDDREKEQLMGQLKVGIQRQTEVTLPHEGAVPLLVSQVYGSALPVAYSELSTERWELLARLVLEASYEATFAGAVLNLQQTGNNKLYLTLLGGGAFGNPTDWILHAIRRAMSRFRHAGLEVAVVTYGRSHPEVQRLVRELR
;
A
#
# COMPACT_ATOMS: atom_id res chain seq x y z
N MET A 1 -1.34 -18.03 13.68
CA MET A 1 -2.64 -18.70 13.97
C MET A 1 -2.53 -20.14 14.50
N GLY A 2 -1.41 -20.85 14.35
CA GLY A 2 -1.22 -22.16 15.01
C GLY A 2 -1.84 -23.35 14.28
N PHE A 3 -2.09 -23.22 12.98
CA PHE A 3 -2.49 -24.30 12.10
C PHE A 3 -1.86 -24.08 10.72
N ARG A 4 -1.72 -25.15 9.94
CA ARG A 4 -1.25 -25.07 8.56
C ARG A 4 -2.41 -24.66 7.65
N GLU A 5 -2.13 -23.74 6.74
CA GLU A 5 -3.06 -23.35 5.70
C GLU A 5 -3.37 -24.52 4.75
N ARG A 6 -4.64 -24.72 4.38
CA ARG A 6 -5.08 -25.84 3.52
C ARG A 6 -5.88 -25.32 2.33
N ASP A 7 -6.97 -24.65 2.64
CA ASP A 7 -7.83 -23.98 1.68
C ASP A 7 -8.52 -22.78 2.34
N HIS A 8 -9.21 -22.00 1.51
CA HIS A 8 -9.85 -20.76 1.92
C HIS A 8 -10.93 -20.97 3.00
N ALA A 9 -11.75 -22.03 2.89
CA ALA A 9 -12.81 -22.32 3.86
C ALA A 9 -12.22 -22.78 5.20
N HIS A 10 -11.20 -23.64 5.17
CA HIS A 10 -10.49 -24.10 6.36
C HIS A 10 -9.94 -22.95 7.21
N VAL A 11 -9.34 -21.93 6.58
CA VAL A 11 -8.83 -20.76 7.31
C VAL A 11 -9.97 -19.96 7.92
N GLN A 12 -11.04 -19.73 7.15
CA GLN A 12 -12.22 -19.01 7.62
C GLN A 12 -12.92 -19.70 8.79
N ASP A 13 -13.02 -21.03 8.77
CA ASP A 13 -13.68 -21.82 9.81
C ASP A 13 -12.78 -22.01 11.05
N SER A 14 -11.47 -21.83 10.91
CA SER A 14 -10.50 -21.95 12.00
C SER A 14 -10.30 -20.65 12.78
N ILE A 15 -10.91 -19.55 12.36
CA ILE A 15 -10.72 -18.22 12.94
C ILE A 15 -12.07 -17.55 13.17
N ARG A 16 -12.28 -17.05 14.40
CA ARG A 16 -13.43 -16.21 14.72
C ARG A 16 -13.00 -14.74 14.79
N LEU A 17 -13.77 -13.85 14.16
CA LEU A 17 -13.61 -12.41 14.32
C LEU A 17 -14.53 -11.91 15.44
N ASP A 18 -13.94 -11.19 16.40
CA ASP A 18 -14.63 -10.54 17.51
C ASP A 18 -14.22 -9.05 17.51
N GLY A 19 -15.04 -8.20 16.88
CA GLY A 19 -14.69 -6.78 16.67
C GLY A 19 -13.41 -6.62 15.83
N ASN A 20 -12.42 -5.93 16.37
CA ASN A 20 -11.12 -5.69 15.74
C ASN A 20 -10.07 -6.79 16.02
N THR A 21 -10.48 -7.89 16.63
CA THR A 21 -9.60 -9.00 17.03
C THR A 21 -9.96 -10.28 16.28
N MET A 22 -8.96 -11.05 15.88
CA MET A 22 -9.14 -12.39 15.31
C MET A 22 -8.61 -13.44 16.29
N ARG A 23 -9.41 -14.47 16.57
CA ARG A 23 -9.08 -15.57 17.48
C ARG A 23 -8.97 -16.87 16.71
N SER A 24 -7.84 -17.56 16.87
CA SER A 24 -7.68 -18.93 16.39
C SER A 24 -8.52 -19.88 17.25
N LEU A 25 -9.40 -20.64 16.62
CA LEU A 25 -10.20 -21.68 17.28
C LEU A 25 -9.39 -22.95 17.55
N VAL A 26 -8.18 -23.05 16.98
CA VAL A 26 -7.29 -24.22 17.14
C VAL A 26 -6.48 -24.14 18.44
N ASN A 27 -6.00 -22.95 18.80
CA ASN A 27 -5.11 -22.78 19.96
C ASN A 27 -5.52 -21.65 20.90
N GLY A 28 -6.65 -20.99 20.65
CA GLY A 28 -7.20 -19.92 21.49
C GLY A 28 -6.45 -18.58 21.41
N LYS A 29 -5.30 -18.49 20.73
CA LYS A 29 -4.54 -17.24 20.58
C LYS A 29 -5.37 -16.21 19.81
N ALA A 30 -5.23 -14.95 20.20
CA ALA A 30 -5.93 -13.84 19.57
C ALA A 30 -4.91 -12.76 19.16
N TYR A 31 -5.21 -12.08 18.05
CA TYR A 31 -4.39 -11.01 17.49
C TYR A 31 -5.28 -9.86 17.02
N VAL A 32 -4.85 -8.62 17.24
CA VAL A 32 -5.59 -7.44 16.77
C VAL A 32 -5.34 -7.27 15.27
N TRP A 33 -6.38 -7.38 14.46
CA TRP A 33 -6.29 -7.02 13.04
C TRP A 33 -6.60 -5.54 12.83
N GLY A 34 -7.28 -4.90 13.78
CA GLY A 34 -7.55 -3.48 13.75
C GLY A 34 -8.76 -3.15 12.88
N SER A 35 -8.63 -2.21 11.95
CA SER A 35 -9.67 -1.91 10.97
C SER A 35 -9.08 -1.67 9.59
N LEU A 36 -9.84 -2.02 8.55
CA LEU A 36 -9.47 -1.78 7.15
C LEU A 36 -10.46 -0.79 6.52
N SER A 37 -9.95 0.25 5.91
CA SER A 37 -10.71 1.10 4.98
C SER A 37 -10.01 1.13 3.61
N ILE A 38 -10.79 1.40 2.56
CA ILE A 38 -10.28 1.44 1.18
C ILE A 38 -10.71 2.77 0.51
N PRO A 39 -10.28 3.92 1.05
CA PRO A 39 -10.69 5.22 0.52
C PRO A 39 -10.01 5.54 -0.80
N SER A 40 -10.67 6.36 -1.60
CA SER A 40 -10.07 7.07 -2.73
C SER A 40 -9.20 8.24 -2.26
N LEU A 41 -8.21 8.63 -3.06
CA LEU A 41 -7.39 9.82 -2.75
C LEU A 41 -8.26 11.08 -2.62
N ALA A 42 -9.33 11.21 -3.41
CA ALA A 42 -10.27 12.32 -3.28
C ALA A 42 -10.97 12.36 -1.90
N GLU A 43 -11.37 11.21 -1.36
CA GLU A 43 -11.92 11.12 -0.01
C GLU A 43 -10.89 11.48 1.05
N MET A 44 -9.65 11.03 0.89
CA MET A 44 -8.58 11.36 1.83
C MET A 44 -8.23 12.84 1.82
N ARG A 45 -8.16 13.47 0.64
CA ARG A 45 -7.97 14.92 0.48
C ARG A 45 -8.97 15.72 1.29
N ARG A 46 -10.27 15.38 1.18
CA ARG A 46 -11.33 16.06 1.95
C ARG A 46 -11.16 15.92 3.47
N GLN A 47 -10.64 14.78 3.94
CA GLN A 47 -10.44 14.55 5.37
C GLN A 47 -9.19 15.29 5.91
N VAL A 48 -8.12 15.41 5.12
CA VAL A 48 -6.88 16.05 5.57
C VAL A 48 -6.84 17.55 5.34
N GLU A 49 -7.61 18.08 4.39
CA GLU A 49 -7.62 19.51 4.06
C GLU A 49 -7.82 20.42 5.29
N PRO A 50 -8.79 20.17 6.19
CA PRO A 50 -8.94 20.98 7.41
C PRO A 50 -7.76 20.86 8.38
N LEU A 51 -7.04 19.74 8.35
CA LEU A 51 -5.91 19.48 9.25
C LEU A 51 -4.62 20.17 8.79
N LEU A 52 -4.55 20.54 7.51
CA LEU A 52 -3.38 21.20 6.91
C LEU A 52 -3.47 22.75 6.94
N GLN A 53 -4.54 23.32 7.48
CA GLN A 53 -4.78 24.77 7.53
C GLN A 53 -4.16 25.46 8.77
N GLY A 54 -3.58 24.70 9.70
CA GLY A 54 -2.94 25.23 10.91
C GLY A 54 -1.44 25.46 10.76
N GLU A 55 -0.85 26.20 11.70
CA GLU A 55 0.59 26.21 11.88
C GLU A 55 1.01 24.86 12.49
N SER A 56 1.94 24.19 11.83
CA SER A 56 2.50 22.90 12.24
C SER A 56 3.95 22.84 11.81
N ASP A 57 4.72 22.00 12.50
CA ASP A 57 6.13 21.85 12.21
C ASP A 57 6.38 21.41 10.76
N PRO A 58 7.53 21.77 10.16
CA PRO A 58 7.91 21.26 8.86
C PRO A 58 7.99 19.73 8.85
N THR A 59 7.48 19.11 7.80
CA THR A 59 7.66 17.68 7.55
C THR A 59 9.12 17.42 7.18
N SER A 60 9.75 16.48 7.87
CA SER A 60 11.16 16.11 7.67
C SER A 60 11.30 14.83 6.86
N LEU A 61 12.42 14.69 6.14
CA LEU A 61 12.76 13.49 5.38
C LEU A 61 14.15 12.97 5.74
N ARG A 62 14.27 11.66 5.97
CA ARG A 62 15.55 10.95 6.13
C ARG A 62 15.54 9.60 5.43
N GLU A 63 16.73 9.03 5.25
CA GLU A 63 16.87 7.62 4.88
C GLU A 63 17.11 6.78 6.14
N ILE A 64 16.55 5.56 6.16
CA ILE A 64 16.94 4.49 7.06
C ILE A 64 17.40 3.32 6.23
N VAL A 65 18.64 2.89 6.46
CA VAL A 65 19.13 1.61 5.93
C VAL A 65 18.81 0.53 6.94
N GLY A 66 17.94 -0.41 6.61
CA GLY A 66 17.54 -1.44 7.56
C GLY A 66 16.51 -2.43 7.04
N ASP A 67 16.18 -3.38 7.90
CA ASP A 67 15.11 -4.33 7.68
C ASP A 67 13.80 -3.76 8.21
N VAL A 68 12.80 -3.65 7.33
CA VAL A 68 11.49 -3.11 7.69
C VAL A 68 10.79 -3.94 8.79
N ARG A 69 11.13 -5.23 8.92
CA ARG A 69 10.63 -6.11 9.99
C ARG A 69 11.10 -5.64 11.36
N HIS A 70 12.38 -5.25 11.47
CA HIS A 70 12.92 -4.71 12.72
C HIS A 70 12.27 -3.38 13.09
N LEU A 71 11.98 -2.54 12.09
CA LEU A 71 11.26 -1.28 12.32
C LEU A 71 9.83 -1.50 12.83
N HIS A 72 9.13 -2.53 12.34
CA HIS A 72 7.81 -2.90 12.87
C HIS A 72 7.91 -3.42 14.31
N CYS A 73 8.94 -4.21 14.64
CA CYS A 73 9.13 -4.77 15.98
C CYS A 73 9.65 -3.76 17.02
N ASP A 74 10.12 -2.58 16.61
CA ASP A 74 10.64 -1.56 17.51
C ASP A 74 9.49 -0.89 18.29
N PRO A 75 9.45 -1.01 19.63
CA PRO A 75 8.38 -0.43 20.44
C PRO A 75 8.26 1.10 20.32
N THR A 76 9.32 1.80 19.91
CA THR A 76 9.29 3.25 19.67
C THR A 76 8.47 3.64 18.43
N ASN A 77 8.10 2.65 17.60
CA ASN A 77 7.27 2.82 16.41
C ASN A 77 5.82 2.39 16.65
N ARG A 78 5.41 2.23 17.92
CA ARG A 78 4.00 2.12 18.28
C ARG A 78 3.20 3.24 17.62
N ASP A 79 2.09 2.88 17.00
CA ASP A 79 1.19 3.77 16.29
C ASP A 79 1.77 4.42 15.02
N ALA A 80 2.99 4.08 14.60
CA ALA A 80 3.58 4.60 13.37
C ALA A 80 2.88 4.06 12.11
N VAL A 81 3.05 4.78 11.00
CA VAL A 81 2.52 4.38 9.68
C VAL A 81 3.62 3.79 8.82
N PHE A 82 3.35 2.64 8.21
CA PHE A 82 4.22 2.00 7.23
C PHE A 82 3.53 1.95 5.87
N GLN A 83 4.17 2.51 4.84
CA GLN A 83 3.79 2.26 3.46
C GLN A 83 4.20 0.83 3.10
N VAL A 84 3.26 0.07 2.57
CA VAL A 84 3.48 -1.31 2.15
C VAL A 84 3.23 -1.42 0.65
N ALA A 85 4.21 -1.94 -0.07
CA ALA A 85 4.05 -2.27 -1.47
C ALA A 85 3.09 -3.45 -1.61
N SER A 86 1.97 -3.23 -2.28
CA SER A 86 0.90 -4.19 -2.52
C SER A 86 0.50 -4.22 -3.99
N GLN A 87 -0.29 -5.22 -4.37
CA GLN A 87 -1.07 -5.23 -5.61
C GLN A 87 -2.38 -4.43 -5.44
N PHE A 88 -3.10 -4.15 -6.53
CA PHE A 88 -4.35 -3.40 -6.47
C PHE A 88 -5.49 -4.10 -5.71
N ASN A 89 -5.32 -5.38 -5.35
CA ASN A 89 -6.23 -6.12 -4.48
C ASN A 89 -5.81 -6.11 -3.00
N LEU A 90 -4.85 -5.26 -2.61
CA LEU A 90 -4.32 -5.17 -1.26
C LEU A 90 -3.70 -6.49 -0.78
N LEU A 91 -3.04 -7.23 -1.66
CA LEU A 91 -2.26 -8.42 -1.32
C LEU A 91 -0.83 -8.27 -1.84
N GLU A 92 0.04 -9.21 -1.47
CA GLU A 92 1.45 -9.26 -1.83
C GLU A 92 1.82 -10.65 -2.40
N MET A 93 0.99 -11.17 -3.29
CA MET A 93 1.19 -12.48 -3.94
C MET A 93 2.46 -12.48 -4.81
N VAL A 94 3.18 -13.59 -4.86
CA VAL A 94 4.46 -13.70 -5.60
C VAL A 94 4.31 -13.60 -7.13
N GLY A 95 3.08 -13.63 -7.66
CA GLY A 95 2.83 -13.46 -9.08
C GLY A 95 1.35 -13.40 -9.45
N GLN A 96 1.07 -12.93 -10.66
CA GLN A 96 -0.29 -12.73 -11.21
C GLN A 96 -1.14 -14.02 -11.34
N SER A 97 -0.53 -15.20 -11.22
CA SER A 97 -1.21 -16.50 -11.26
C SER A 97 -1.53 -17.08 -9.87
N VAL A 98 -1.05 -16.45 -8.79
CA VAL A 98 -1.18 -16.95 -7.42
C VAL A 98 -2.39 -16.31 -6.75
N THR A 99 -3.53 -16.98 -6.84
CA THR A 99 -4.83 -16.43 -6.39
C THR A 99 -4.94 -16.36 -4.86
N PRO A 100 -5.90 -15.59 -4.31
CA PRO A 100 -6.14 -15.47 -2.86
C PRO A 100 -6.31 -16.81 -2.13
N GLU A 101 -6.88 -17.82 -2.82
CA GLU A 101 -7.08 -19.16 -2.27
C GLU A 101 -5.80 -19.98 -2.14
N ARG A 102 -4.69 -19.56 -2.77
CA ARG A 102 -3.34 -20.09 -2.51
C ARG A 102 -2.76 -19.56 -1.20
N GLY A 103 -3.39 -18.52 -0.67
CA GLY A 103 -3.18 -18.02 0.66
C GLY A 103 -1.94 -17.18 0.89
N VAL A 104 -1.69 -16.93 2.17
CA VAL A 104 -0.71 -15.96 2.64
C VAL A 104 0.50 -16.63 3.28
N GLY A 105 0.44 -17.95 3.53
CA GLY A 105 1.60 -18.71 4.02
C GLY A 105 2.80 -18.65 3.06
N GLY A 106 2.54 -18.53 1.75
CA GLY A 106 3.60 -18.43 0.75
C GLY A 106 4.49 -17.18 0.84
N TYR A 107 4.05 -16.14 1.56
CA TYR A 107 4.76 -14.85 1.66
C TYR A 107 6.15 -15.01 2.29
N GLU A 108 6.36 -16.03 3.13
CA GLU A 108 7.66 -16.31 3.75
C GLU A 108 8.78 -16.61 2.74
N ASN A 109 8.39 -17.03 1.52
CA ASN A 109 9.31 -17.37 0.43
C ASN A 109 9.62 -16.18 -0.48
N ASP A 110 8.99 -15.02 -0.25
CA ASP A 110 9.26 -13.79 -0.98
C ASP A 110 10.01 -12.81 -0.08
N HIS A 111 11.21 -12.44 -0.52
CA HIS A 111 12.13 -11.60 0.25
C HIS A 111 12.04 -10.11 -0.12
N THR A 112 11.01 -9.71 -0.86
CA THR A 112 10.73 -8.29 -1.14
C THR A 112 10.12 -7.60 0.10
N GLN A 113 10.15 -6.26 0.11
CA GLN A 113 9.69 -5.49 1.27
C GLN A 113 8.16 -5.60 1.53
N GLY A 114 7.35 -5.80 0.49
CA GLY A 114 5.90 -5.94 0.62
C GLY A 114 5.51 -7.12 1.53
N PRO A 115 5.88 -8.36 1.17
CA PRO A 115 5.72 -9.54 2.00
C PRO A 115 6.35 -9.42 3.39
N ALA A 116 7.51 -8.77 3.51
CA ALA A 116 8.14 -8.52 4.81
C ALA A 116 7.25 -7.69 5.75
N CYS A 117 6.63 -6.61 5.24
CA CYS A 117 5.64 -5.81 5.98
C CYS A 117 4.35 -6.61 6.26
N ALA A 118 3.87 -7.37 5.28
CA ALA A 118 2.66 -8.18 5.41
C ALA A 118 2.80 -9.27 6.49
N ILE A 119 3.99 -9.88 6.59
CA ILE A 119 4.32 -10.85 7.66
C ILE A 119 4.47 -10.13 9.01
N ALA A 120 5.06 -8.94 9.02
CA ALA A 120 5.22 -8.15 10.25
C ALA A 120 3.88 -7.88 10.94
N ALA A 121 2.83 -7.60 10.17
CA ALA A 121 1.46 -7.40 10.65
C ALA A 121 0.50 -8.50 10.14
N GLY A 122 0.79 -9.75 10.49
CA GLY A 122 0.13 -10.92 9.94
C GLY A 122 -1.38 -10.98 10.16
N ALA A 123 -1.91 -10.39 11.24
CA ALA A 123 -3.35 -10.33 11.48
C ALA A 123 -4.08 -9.51 10.42
N GLY A 124 -3.58 -8.31 10.09
CA GLY A 124 -4.10 -7.48 8.99
C GLY A 124 -4.03 -8.22 7.65
N THR A 125 -2.93 -8.91 7.36
CA THR A 125 -2.75 -9.70 6.13
C THR A 125 -3.76 -10.84 6.01
N ILE A 126 -3.98 -11.60 7.09
CA ILE A 126 -5.02 -12.66 7.13
C ILE A 126 -6.40 -12.05 6.91
N TYR A 127 -6.70 -10.92 7.54
CA TYR A 127 -7.98 -10.25 7.36
C TYR A 127 -8.22 -9.86 5.89
N ARG A 128 -7.25 -9.18 5.26
CA ARG A 128 -7.33 -8.74 3.85
C ARG A 128 -7.52 -9.88 2.86
N ASN A 129 -6.96 -11.06 3.13
CA ASN A 129 -7.15 -12.21 2.24
C ASN A 129 -8.48 -12.92 2.49
N TYR A 130 -8.74 -13.30 3.75
CA TYR A 130 -9.78 -14.27 4.09
C TYR A 130 -11.09 -13.66 4.57
N PHE A 131 -11.10 -12.41 5.05
CA PHE A 131 -12.22 -11.86 5.80
C PHE A 131 -12.75 -10.51 5.30
N VAL A 132 -11.96 -9.76 4.53
CA VAL A 132 -12.43 -8.51 3.92
C VAL A 132 -13.71 -8.77 3.13
N GLU A 133 -14.69 -7.90 3.28
CA GLU A 133 -15.92 -8.00 2.50
C GLU A 133 -15.68 -7.46 1.09
N VAL A 134 -15.97 -8.28 0.09
CA VAL A 134 -15.98 -7.89 -1.33
C VAL A 134 -17.33 -8.32 -1.90
N ASP A 135 -18.08 -7.37 -2.46
CA ASP A 135 -19.44 -7.55 -2.99
C ASP A 135 -20.38 -8.32 -2.03
N GLY A 136 -20.39 -7.94 -0.74
CA GLY A 136 -21.23 -8.56 0.27
C GLY A 136 -20.85 -10.00 0.64
N LYS A 137 -19.66 -10.47 0.22
CA LYS A 137 -19.13 -11.79 0.53
C LYS A 137 -17.78 -11.69 1.24
N ARG A 138 -17.59 -12.57 2.22
CA ARG A 138 -16.38 -12.64 3.04
C ARG A 138 -15.20 -13.23 2.25
N GLY A 139 -14.08 -12.52 2.26
CA GLY A 139 -12.79 -12.93 1.71
C GLY A 139 -12.66 -12.74 0.20
N GLN A 140 -11.42 -12.53 -0.22
CA GLN A 140 -11.04 -12.43 -1.63
C GLN A 140 -10.91 -13.81 -2.25
N THR A 141 -11.22 -13.91 -3.54
CA THR A 141 -11.14 -15.14 -4.34
C THR A 141 -10.60 -14.82 -5.72
N ALA A 142 -10.22 -15.82 -6.51
CA ALA A 142 -9.79 -15.63 -7.90
C ALA A 142 -10.82 -14.88 -8.76
N LYS A 143 -12.10 -14.95 -8.40
CA LYS A 143 -13.23 -14.36 -9.15
C LYS A 143 -13.77 -13.06 -8.56
N ARG A 144 -13.32 -12.67 -7.37
CA ARG A 144 -13.86 -11.53 -6.64
C ARG A 144 -12.79 -11.00 -5.70
N GLN A 145 -12.29 -9.82 -6.02
CA GLN A 145 -11.17 -9.20 -5.34
C GLN A 145 -11.46 -7.72 -5.15
N VAL A 146 -10.80 -7.13 -4.16
CA VAL A 146 -10.65 -5.68 -4.12
C VAL A 146 -9.94 -5.25 -5.42
N ASP A 147 -10.38 -4.14 -5.99
CA ASP A 147 -9.70 -3.49 -7.11
C ASP A 147 -9.58 -1.99 -6.81
N CYS A 148 -8.41 -1.60 -6.32
CA CYS A 148 -8.09 -0.21 -6.00
C CYS A 148 -7.90 0.68 -7.23
N LEU A 149 -7.84 0.10 -8.44
CA LEU A 149 -7.73 0.81 -9.70
C LEU A 149 -9.07 0.93 -10.43
N ALA A 150 -10.15 0.30 -9.94
CA ALA A 150 -11.43 0.23 -10.63
C ALA A 150 -12.02 1.59 -11.00
N ASP A 151 -12.05 2.55 -10.08
CA ASP A 151 -12.64 3.88 -10.32
C ASP A 151 -11.79 4.69 -11.31
N LEU A 152 -10.46 4.61 -11.21
CA LEU A 152 -9.54 5.21 -12.18
C LEU A 152 -9.68 4.55 -13.57
N GLY A 153 -9.83 3.22 -13.60
CA GLY A 153 -10.13 2.47 -14.81
C GLY A 153 -11.43 2.91 -15.47
N ALA A 154 -12.50 3.08 -14.70
CA ALA A 154 -13.76 3.60 -15.21
C ALA A 154 -13.60 5.02 -15.78
N ALA A 155 -12.85 5.89 -15.11
CA ALA A 155 -12.58 7.25 -15.57
C ALA A 155 -11.76 7.31 -16.87
N LEU A 156 -10.85 6.35 -17.09
CA LEU A 156 -10.06 6.22 -18.32
C LEU A 156 -10.79 5.46 -19.45
N GLY A 157 -11.92 4.81 -19.14
CA GLY A 157 -12.70 4.04 -20.11
C GLY A 157 -12.34 2.54 -20.20
N ASN A 158 -11.79 1.94 -19.13
CA ASN A 158 -11.40 0.53 -19.07
C ASN A 158 -12.53 -0.43 -18.64
N GLN A 159 -13.81 -0.07 -18.75
CA GLN A 159 -14.91 -0.92 -18.26
C GLN A 159 -14.95 -2.30 -18.92
N ALA A 160 -14.52 -2.40 -20.18
CA ALA A 160 -14.45 -3.65 -20.93
C ALA A 160 -13.09 -4.37 -20.83
N GLY A 161 -12.15 -3.86 -20.02
CA GLY A 161 -10.80 -4.41 -19.90
C GLY A 161 -9.93 -4.23 -21.16
N THR A 162 -10.29 -3.28 -22.02
CA THR A 162 -9.62 -3.03 -23.31
C THR A 162 -8.30 -2.30 -23.16
N LEU A 163 -8.16 -1.46 -22.13
CA LEU A 163 -6.91 -0.75 -21.84
C LEU A 163 -5.94 -1.65 -21.07
N TRP A 164 -6.46 -2.33 -20.04
CA TRP A 164 -5.76 -3.38 -19.32
C TRP A 164 -6.72 -4.43 -18.79
N THR A 165 -6.23 -5.65 -18.64
CA THR A 165 -6.94 -6.70 -17.90
C THR A 165 -6.38 -6.81 -16.49
N MET A 166 -7.25 -6.72 -15.49
CA MET A 166 -6.87 -6.97 -14.10
C MET A 166 -6.73 -8.47 -13.87
N ARG A 167 -5.56 -8.92 -13.38
CA ARG A 167 -5.31 -10.31 -13.03
C ARG A 167 -4.66 -10.40 -11.66
N ASN A 168 -5.43 -10.80 -10.66
CA ASN A 168 -4.94 -10.96 -9.28
C ASN A 168 -4.28 -9.69 -8.70
N GLY A 169 -4.87 -8.52 -8.96
CA GLY A 169 -4.33 -7.23 -8.54
C GLY A 169 -3.21 -6.68 -9.44
N TYR A 170 -2.87 -7.34 -10.56
CA TYR A 170 -1.95 -6.84 -11.57
C TYR A 170 -2.72 -6.23 -12.75
N ALA A 171 -2.51 -4.95 -13.03
CA ALA A 171 -3.07 -4.27 -14.19
C ALA A 171 -2.22 -4.55 -15.44
N LEU A 172 -2.62 -5.52 -16.26
CA LEU A 172 -1.86 -5.96 -17.44
C LEU A 172 -2.35 -5.23 -18.68
N ALA A 173 -1.65 -4.15 -19.04
CA ALA A 173 -2.01 -3.29 -20.15
C ALA A 173 -1.67 -3.89 -21.53
N THR A 174 -2.48 -3.52 -22.53
CA THR A 174 -2.21 -3.81 -23.94
C THR A 174 -1.42 -2.66 -24.58
N SER A 175 -0.81 -2.90 -25.74
CA SER A 175 -0.08 -1.83 -26.46
C SER A 175 -1.02 -0.70 -26.87
N GLU A 176 -2.17 -1.05 -27.42
CA GLU A 176 -3.24 -0.14 -27.85
C GLU A 176 -3.84 0.58 -26.63
N GLY A 177 -3.98 -0.12 -25.51
CA GLY A 177 -4.43 0.45 -24.25
C GLY A 177 -3.52 1.55 -23.73
N LEU A 178 -2.21 1.30 -23.69
CA LEU A 178 -1.23 2.33 -23.29
C LEU A 178 -1.19 3.49 -24.28
N GLU A 179 -1.30 3.24 -25.58
CA GLU A 179 -1.37 4.32 -26.58
C GLU A 179 -2.59 5.22 -26.36
N GLN A 180 -3.77 4.63 -26.15
CA GLN A 180 -4.98 5.38 -25.86
C GLN A 180 -4.86 6.18 -24.55
N ILE A 181 -4.36 5.54 -23.49
CA ILE A 181 -4.14 6.21 -22.20
C ILE A 181 -3.16 7.37 -22.34
N ASN A 182 -2.06 7.19 -23.05
CA ASN A 182 -1.08 8.26 -23.26
C ASN A 182 -1.67 9.41 -24.09
N GLY A 183 -2.51 9.12 -25.08
CA GLY A 183 -3.25 10.14 -25.81
C GLY A 183 -4.21 10.94 -24.93
N GLN A 184 -4.94 10.28 -24.03
CA GLN A 184 -5.82 10.96 -23.06
C GLN A 184 -5.00 11.79 -22.06
N LEU A 185 -4.02 11.18 -21.38
CA LEU A 185 -3.21 11.84 -20.35
C LEU A 185 -2.35 12.97 -20.90
N GLY A 186 -1.96 12.93 -22.18
CA GLY A 186 -1.23 14.00 -22.85
C GLY A 186 -2.10 15.19 -23.28
N ALA A 187 -3.42 15.04 -23.28
CA ALA A 187 -4.37 16.06 -23.72
C ALA A 187 -5.06 16.81 -22.57
N ILE A 188 -5.04 16.25 -21.36
CA ILE A 188 -5.68 16.83 -20.17
C ILE A 188 -4.80 17.88 -19.49
N ASP A 189 -5.44 18.79 -18.75
CA ASP A 189 -4.74 19.77 -17.91
C ASP A 189 -4.39 19.22 -16.51
N ASP A 190 -3.68 20.03 -15.71
CA ASP A 190 -3.30 19.66 -14.34
C ASP A 190 -4.52 19.41 -13.44
N ARG A 191 -5.63 20.13 -13.63
CA ARG A 191 -6.84 19.97 -12.82
C ARG A 191 -7.51 18.63 -13.10
N GLU A 192 -7.62 18.26 -14.37
CA GLU A 192 -8.12 16.97 -14.81
C GLU A 192 -7.20 15.82 -14.34
N LYS A 193 -5.87 16.02 -14.40
CA LYS A 193 -4.91 15.07 -13.83
C LYS A 193 -5.15 14.88 -12.32
N GLU A 194 -5.32 15.96 -11.56
CA GLU A 194 -5.64 15.87 -10.12
C GLU A 194 -6.95 15.14 -9.85
N GLN A 195 -7.96 15.29 -10.72
CA GLN A 195 -9.23 14.57 -10.62
C GLN A 195 -9.08 13.07 -10.89
N LEU A 196 -8.29 12.68 -11.89
CA LEU A 196 -7.97 11.27 -12.16
C LEU A 196 -7.17 10.64 -11.02
N MET A 197 -6.13 11.32 -10.53
CA MET A 197 -5.39 10.88 -9.33
C MET A 197 -6.34 10.64 -8.15
N GLY A 198 -7.34 11.52 -8.00
CA GLY A 198 -8.38 11.42 -6.97
C GLY A 198 -9.19 10.12 -6.99
N GLN A 199 -9.25 9.41 -8.12
CA GLN A 199 -9.98 8.14 -8.27
C GLN A 199 -9.21 6.93 -7.73
N LEU A 200 -7.89 7.03 -7.57
CA LEU A 200 -7.09 5.91 -7.06
C LEU A 200 -7.48 5.61 -5.61
N LYS A 201 -7.74 4.35 -5.30
CA LYS A 201 -7.95 3.88 -3.93
C LYS A 201 -6.66 3.28 -3.35
N VAL A 202 -6.55 3.31 -2.03
CA VAL A 202 -5.50 2.60 -1.27
C VAL A 202 -6.12 1.88 -0.09
N GLY A 203 -5.48 0.83 0.41
CA GLY A 203 -5.89 0.17 1.64
C GLY A 203 -5.26 0.85 2.86
N ILE A 204 -6.02 1.10 3.92
CA ILE A 204 -5.50 1.59 5.20
C ILE A 204 -5.90 0.61 6.29
N GLN A 205 -4.92 -0.18 6.76
CA GLN A 205 -5.08 -1.07 7.91
C GLN A 205 -4.60 -0.34 9.16
N ARG A 206 -5.52 0.13 9.98
CA ARG A 206 -5.21 0.88 11.20
C ARG A 206 -5.01 -0.06 12.37
N GLN A 207 -4.01 0.21 13.19
CA GLN A 207 -3.85 -0.39 14.52
C GLN A 207 -3.84 -1.93 14.49
N THR A 208 -3.17 -2.51 13.49
CA THR A 208 -2.94 -3.96 13.40
C THR A 208 -1.75 -4.35 14.28
N GLU A 209 -1.85 -5.52 14.91
CA GLU A 209 -0.81 -6.05 15.77
C GLU A 209 0.40 -6.54 14.96
N VAL A 210 1.59 -6.20 15.46
CA VAL A 210 2.85 -6.76 15.00
C VAL A 210 2.96 -8.19 15.52
N THR A 211 2.93 -9.16 14.59
CA THR A 211 2.88 -10.59 14.93
C THR A 211 4.25 -11.27 14.95
N LEU A 212 5.30 -10.54 14.57
CA LEU A 212 6.68 -11.00 14.72
C LEU A 212 7.11 -10.93 16.18
N PRO A 213 8.07 -11.77 16.61
CA PRO A 213 8.66 -11.65 17.94
C PRO A 213 9.22 -10.24 18.16
N HIS A 214 8.82 -9.61 19.27
CA HIS A 214 9.28 -8.29 19.68
C HIS A 214 9.38 -8.21 21.21
N GLU A 215 10.07 -7.19 21.70
CA GLU A 215 10.16 -6.92 23.14
C GLU A 215 8.88 -6.27 23.67
N GLY A 216 8.54 -6.52 24.94
CA GLY A 216 7.39 -5.94 25.62
C GLY A 216 6.27 -6.92 25.94
N ALA A 217 5.51 -6.62 26.99
CA ALA A 217 4.44 -7.49 27.50
C ALA A 217 3.05 -7.18 26.91
N VAL A 218 2.93 -6.12 26.10
CA VAL A 218 1.67 -5.67 25.51
C VAL A 218 1.75 -5.71 23.98
N PRO A 219 0.63 -5.91 23.28
CA PRO A 219 0.59 -5.86 21.82
C PRO A 219 1.18 -4.55 21.28
N LEU A 220 2.08 -4.66 20.31
CA LEU A 220 2.58 -3.53 19.54
C LEU A 220 1.67 -3.32 18.33
N LEU A 221 1.05 -2.15 18.22
CA LEU A 221 0.12 -1.82 17.14
C LEU A 221 0.77 -0.81 16.21
N VAL A 222 0.56 -1.00 14.91
CA VAL A 222 1.01 -0.09 13.84
C VAL A 222 -0.11 0.07 12.81
N SER A 223 0.01 1.08 11.96
CA SER A 223 -0.87 1.26 10.80
C SER A 223 -0.10 0.98 9.51
N GLN A 224 -0.74 0.34 8.54
CA GLN A 224 -0.18 0.08 7.21
C GLN A 224 -1.03 0.75 6.13
N VAL A 225 -0.38 1.47 5.21
CA VAL A 225 -1.01 2.00 3.99
C VAL A 225 -0.51 1.19 2.80
N TYR A 226 -1.43 0.46 2.18
CA TYR A 226 -1.19 -0.39 1.03
C TYR A 226 -1.39 0.42 -0.25
N GLY A 227 -0.29 0.92 -0.78
CA GLY A 227 -0.23 1.52 -2.10
C GLY A 227 0.20 0.47 -3.13
N SER A 228 -0.25 0.63 -4.37
CA SER A 228 0.23 -0.16 -5.50
C SER A 228 0.89 0.73 -6.54
N ALA A 229 1.77 0.13 -7.33
CA ALA A 229 2.34 0.70 -8.54
C ALA A 229 1.91 -0.15 -9.74
N LEU A 230 2.19 0.30 -10.96
CA LEU A 230 1.91 -0.51 -12.13
C LEU A 230 2.97 -1.60 -12.30
N PRO A 231 2.59 -2.81 -12.75
CA PRO A 231 3.52 -3.93 -12.94
C PRO A 231 4.27 -3.81 -14.28
N VAL A 232 5.07 -2.76 -14.47
CA VAL A 232 5.80 -2.45 -15.71
C VAL A 232 6.63 -3.64 -16.20
N ALA A 233 7.38 -4.29 -15.32
CA ALA A 233 8.21 -5.46 -15.65
C ALA A 233 7.44 -6.75 -15.95
N TYR A 234 6.11 -6.77 -15.81
CA TYR A 234 5.25 -7.91 -16.15
C TYR A 234 4.66 -7.78 -17.58
N SER A 235 5.28 -6.95 -18.41
CA SER A 235 4.90 -6.71 -19.79
C SER A 235 6.13 -6.74 -20.69
N GLU A 236 5.93 -7.15 -21.94
CA GLU A 236 6.95 -7.09 -23.01
C GLU A 236 7.02 -5.69 -23.65
N LEU A 237 6.16 -4.76 -23.23
CA LEU A 237 6.12 -3.38 -23.73
C LEU A 237 7.24 -2.55 -23.11
N SER A 238 7.75 -1.57 -23.86
CA SER A 238 8.84 -0.71 -23.36
C SER A 238 8.38 0.12 -22.16
N THR A 239 9.30 0.35 -21.22
CA THR A 239 9.06 1.11 -19.99
C THR A 239 8.45 2.48 -20.28
N GLU A 240 8.93 3.18 -21.30
CA GLU A 240 8.50 4.54 -21.65
C GLU A 240 7.01 4.62 -21.98
N ARG A 241 6.42 3.55 -22.52
CA ARG A 241 4.98 3.50 -22.83
C ARG A 241 4.11 3.57 -21.58
N TRP A 242 4.65 3.21 -20.41
CA TRP A 242 3.94 3.23 -19.14
C TRP A 242 4.03 4.56 -18.40
N GLU A 243 4.95 5.45 -18.78
CA GLU A 243 5.41 6.56 -17.93
C GLU A 243 4.25 7.41 -17.39
N LEU A 244 3.35 7.88 -18.26
CA LEU A 244 2.27 8.79 -17.85
C LEU A 244 1.32 8.13 -16.84
N LEU A 245 0.90 6.89 -17.10
CA LEU A 245 0.01 6.17 -16.19
C LEU A 245 0.73 5.77 -14.89
N ALA A 246 1.98 5.30 -14.99
CA ALA A 246 2.78 4.86 -13.85
C ALA A 246 3.06 6.02 -12.89
N ARG A 247 3.45 7.18 -13.43
CA ARG A 247 3.67 8.38 -12.62
C ARG A 247 2.38 8.88 -11.99
N LEU A 248 1.25 8.88 -12.70
CA LEU A 248 -0.06 9.24 -12.14
C LEU A 248 -0.42 8.34 -10.95
N VAL A 249 -0.26 7.02 -11.09
CA VAL A 249 -0.53 6.05 -10.02
C VAL A 249 0.44 6.23 -8.84
N LEU A 250 1.74 6.40 -9.10
CA LEU A 250 2.75 6.61 -8.05
C LEU A 250 2.48 7.91 -7.29
N GLU A 251 2.25 9.02 -8.00
CA GLU A 251 1.94 10.33 -7.40
C GLU A 251 0.71 10.22 -6.50
N ALA A 252 -0.35 9.54 -6.95
CA ALA A 252 -1.56 9.36 -6.17
C ALA A 252 -1.34 8.43 -4.96
N SER A 253 -0.62 7.32 -5.13
CA SER A 253 -0.29 6.37 -4.05
C SER A 253 0.55 7.01 -2.95
N TYR A 254 1.58 7.80 -3.30
CA TYR A 254 2.37 8.51 -2.30
C TYR A 254 1.57 9.62 -1.62
N GLU A 255 0.77 10.39 -2.37
CA GLU A 255 -0.09 11.41 -1.76
C GLU A 255 -1.09 10.79 -0.76
N ALA A 256 -1.72 9.67 -1.12
CA ALA A 256 -2.63 8.94 -0.24
C ALA A 256 -1.90 8.39 1.00
N THR A 257 -0.66 7.94 0.85
CA THR A 257 0.18 7.49 1.97
C THR A 257 0.43 8.61 2.97
N PHE A 258 0.80 9.80 2.50
CA PHE A 258 1.00 10.96 3.39
C PHE A 258 -0.31 11.42 4.03
N ALA A 259 -1.41 11.45 3.28
CA ALA A 259 -2.73 11.74 3.85
C ALA A 259 -3.10 10.72 4.94
N GLY A 260 -2.80 9.44 4.73
CA GLY A 260 -2.98 8.38 5.73
C GLY A 260 -2.18 8.63 7.00
N ALA A 261 -0.95 9.12 6.88
CA ALA A 261 -0.10 9.51 8.00
C ALA A 261 -0.63 10.72 8.77
N VAL A 262 -1.14 11.76 8.08
CA VAL A 262 -1.77 12.91 8.74
C VAL A 262 -3.02 12.49 9.53
N LEU A 263 -3.86 11.64 8.94
CA LEU A 263 -5.03 11.10 9.64
C LEU A 263 -4.63 10.22 10.83
N ASN A 264 -3.53 9.48 10.71
CA ASN A 264 -2.99 8.70 11.83
C ASN A 264 -2.49 9.61 12.95
N LEU A 265 -1.71 10.65 12.63
CA LEU A 265 -1.23 11.66 13.59
C LEU A 265 -2.39 12.29 14.36
N GLN A 266 -3.47 12.67 13.67
CA GLN A 266 -4.66 13.23 14.31
C GLN A 266 -5.34 12.24 15.29
N GLN A 267 -5.27 10.94 15.01
CA GLN A 267 -5.92 9.90 15.81
C GLN A 267 -5.05 9.39 16.98
N THR A 268 -3.75 9.28 16.79
CA THR A 268 -2.83 8.60 17.71
C THR A 268 -1.78 9.52 18.34
N GLY A 269 -1.58 10.71 17.78
CA GLY A 269 -0.47 11.59 18.12
C GLY A 269 0.87 11.16 17.52
N ASN A 270 0.94 10.07 16.75
CA ASN A 270 2.18 9.61 16.13
C ASN A 270 2.37 10.16 14.72
N ASN A 271 3.49 10.84 14.50
CA ASN A 271 3.84 11.54 13.26
C ASN A 271 4.82 10.77 12.35
N LYS A 272 5.24 9.55 12.73
CA LYS A 272 6.23 8.76 11.97
C LYS A 272 5.60 8.08 10.76
N LEU A 273 6.22 8.27 9.60
CA LEU A 273 5.86 7.62 8.34
C LEU A 273 7.08 6.94 7.72
N TYR A 274 6.98 5.63 7.52
CA TYR A 274 7.99 4.83 6.84
C TYR A 274 7.56 4.56 5.40
N LEU A 275 8.36 5.01 4.44
CA LEU A 275 8.14 4.82 3.01
C LEU A 275 9.01 3.67 2.48
N THR A 276 8.50 3.00 1.46
CA THR A 276 9.29 2.11 0.60
C THR A 276 9.47 2.77 -0.78
N LEU A 277 10.32 2.22 -1.64
CA LEU A 277 10.39 2.60 -3.06
C LEU A 277 9.34 1.79 -3.83
N LEU A 278 8.11 2.29 -3.80
CA LEU A 278 6.92 1.60 -4.28
C LEU A 278 7.06 1.21 -5.76
N GLY A 279 7.00 -0.09 -6.03
CA GLY A 279 7.10 -0.62 -7.40
C GLY A 279 8.50 -0.66 -8.01
N GLY A 280 9.55 -0.21 -7.31
CA GLY A 280 10.93 -0.17 -7.82
C GLY A 280 11.65 -1.53 -7.86
N GLY A 281 11.08 -2.55 -7.22
CA GLY A 281 11.57 -3.93 -7.24
C GLY A 281 10.93 -4.74 -8.37
N ALA A 282 10.17 -5.78 -8.00
CA ALA A 282 9.55 -6.72 -8.93
C ALA A 282 8.68 -6.06 -10.02
N PHE A 283 8.02 -4.93 -9.71
CA PHE A 283 7.17 -4.22 -10.66
C PHE A 283 7.95 -3.37 -11.67
N GLY A 284 9.25 -3.11 -11.45
CA GLY A 284 10.14 -2.49 -12.43
C GLY A 284 9.86 -1.01 -12.73
N ASN A 285 9.29 -0.25 -11.80
CA ASN A 285 9.12 1.19 -12.00
C ASN A 285 10.49 1.90 -11.85
N PRO A 286 10.89 2.75 -12.80
CA PRO A 286 12.08 3.58 -12.68
C PRO A 286 12.14 4.39 -11.39
N THR A 287 13.32 4.40 -10.75
CA THR A 287 13.52 5.07 -9.46
C THR A 287 13.20 6.56 -9.52
N ASP A 288 13.51 7.23 -10.63
CA ASP A 288 13.24 8.66 -10.80
C ASP A 288 11.74 8.98 -10.78
N TRP A 289 10.87 8.10 -11.30
CA TRP A 289 9.41 8.25 -11.21
C TRP A 289 8.94 8.17 -9.75
N ILE A 290 9.49 7.22 -9.00
CA ILE A 290 9.17 7.00 -7.58
C ILE A 290 9.61 8.21 -6.74
N LEU A 291 10.86 8.67 -6.92
CA LEU A 291 11.39 9.82 -6.19
C LEU A 291 10.68 11.12 -6.57
N HIS A 292 10.24 11.25 -7.82
CA HIS A 292 9.38 12.36 -8.23
C HIS A 292 8.06 12.37 -7.45
N ALA A 293 7.38 11.23 -7.34
CA ALA A 293 6.14 11.12 -6.57
C ALA A 293 6.34 11.42 -5.07
N ILE A 294 7.43 10.94 -4.46
CA ILE A 294 7.79 11.28 -3.08
C ILE A 294 7.99 12.79 -2.93
N ARG A 295 8.76 13.43 -3.84
CA ARG A 295 9.01 14.88 -3.80
C ARG A 295 7.71 15.68 -3.89
N ARG A 296 6.79 15.26 -4.76
CA ARG A 296 5.49 15.89 -4.93
C ARG A 296 4.65 15.78 -3.65
N ALA A 297 4.61 14.60 -3.02
CA ALA A 297 3.92 14.39 -1.75
C ALA A 297 4.55 15.24 -0.62
N MET A 298 5.87 15.24 -0.48
CA MET A 298 6.59 16.08 0.48
C MET A 298 6.24 17.57 0.34
N SER A 299 6.15 18.09 -0.90
CA SER A 299 5.74 19.48 -1.15
C SER A 299 4.31 19.78 -0.69
N ARG A 300 3.37 18.86 -0.97
CA ARG A 300 1.97 18.99 -0.58
C ARG A 300 1.77 18.95 0.94
N PHE A 301 2.55 18.13 1.64
CA PHE A 301 2.47 17.94 3.08
C PHE A 301 3.64 18.61 3.83
N ARG A 302 4.23 19.66 3.27
CA ARG A 302 5.45 20.30 3.79
C ARG A 302 5.34 20.83 5.22
N HIS A 303 4.14 21.15 5.69
CA HIS A 303 3.86 21.68 7.04
C HIS A 303 2.92 20.75 7.81
N ALA A 304 3.06 19.43 7.62
CA ALA A 304 2.21 18.45 8.29
C ALA A 304 2.83 17.88 9.58
N GLY A 305 4.03 18.33 9.97
CA GLY A 305 4.73 17.86 11.17
C GLY A 305 5.17 16.38 11.12
N LEU A 306 5.22 15.77 9.92
CA LEU A 306 5.54 14.35 9.78
C LEU A 306 7.05 14.10 9.87
N GLU A 307 7.42 12.98 10.48
CA GLU A 307 8.77 12.41 10.45
C GLU A 307 8.82 11.30 9.39
N VAL A 308 9.25 11.64 8.18
CA VAL A 308 9.26 10.70 7.05
C VAL A 308 10.62 10.03 6.92
N ALA A 309 10.61 8.71 6.84
CA ALA A 309 11.79 7.89 6.61
C ALA A 309 11.61 7.00 5.38
N VAL A 310 12.49 7.13 4.37
CA VAL A 310 12.56 6.16 3.27
C VAL A 310 13.42 4.98 3.72
N VAL A 311 12.84 3.78 3.73
CA VAL A 311 13.51 2.55 4.17
C VAL A 311 14.18 1.87 2.99
N THR A 312 15.50 1.80 3.01
CA THR A 312 16.32 1.11 2.01
C THR A 312 16.95 -0.14 2.63
N TYR A 313 17.05 -1.22 1.85
CA TYR A 313 17.51 -2.51 2.35
C TYR A 313 18.99 -2.73 2.06
N GLY A 314 19.75 -3.14 3.07
CA GLY A 314 21.15 -3.57 2.97
C GLY A 314 22.18 -2.44 2.80
N ARG A 315 21.89 -1.42 1.98
CA ARG A 315 22.78 -0.28 1.76
C ARG A 315 21.99 1.01 1.48
N SER A 316 22.65 2.14 1.73
CA SER A 316 22.13 3.45 1.34
C SER A 316 21.92 3.54 -0.16
N HIS A 317 20.84 4.21 -0.56
CA HIS A 317 20.47 4.47 -1.94
C HIS A 317 20.88 5.90 -2.34
N PRO A 318 21.86 6.07 -3.25
CA PRO A 318 22.43 7.39 -3.57
C PRO A 318 21.39 8.44 -4.00
N GLU A 319 20.37 8.02 -4.75
CA GLU A 319 19.30 8.91 -5.20
C GLU A 319 18.35 9.33 -4.07
N VAL A 320 18.12 8.45 -3.08
CA VAL A 320 17.36 8.80 -1.86
C VAL A 320 18.16 9.80 -1.03
N GLN A 321 19.47 9.59 -0.87
CA GLN A 321 20.35 10.57 -0.21
C GLN A 321 20.42 11.91 -0.93
N ARG A 322 20.31 11.92 -2.26
CA ARG A 322 20.19 13.16 -3.03
C ARG A 322 18.88 13.87 -2.70
N LEU A 323 17.76 13.16 -2.76
CA LEU A 323 16.44 13.70 -2.41
C LEU A 323 16.39 14.24 -0.97
N VAL A 324 16.96 13.50 0.00
CA VAL A 324 17.05 13.94 1.40
C VAL A 324 17.84 15.25 1.53
N ARG A 325 18.94 15.42 0.77
CA ARG A 325 19.72 16.67 0.78
C ARG A 325 19.00 17.83 0.11
N GLU A 326 18.20 17.56 -0.93
CA GLU A 326 17.40 18.56 -1.63
C GLU A 326 16.24 19.11 -0.79
N LEU A 327 15.66 18.28 0.09
CA LEU A 327 14.46 18.61 0.88
C LEU A 327 14.76 18.93 2.36
N ARG A 328 16.05 19.04 2.71
CA ARG A 328 16.49 19.44 4.05
C ARG A 328 16.40 20.94 4.28
#